data_AF-A0A833WAT4-F1
#
_entry.id   AF-A0A833WAT4-F1
#
_cell.length_a   1.000
_cell.length_b   1.000
_cell.length_c   1.000
_cell.angle_alpha   90.00
_cell.angle_beta   90.00
_cell.angle_gamma   90.00
#
_symmetry.space_group_name_H-M   'P 1'
#
loop_
_entity.id
_entity.type
_entity.pdbx_description
1 polymer ?
#
loop_
_entity_poly.entity_id
_entity_poly.type
_entity_poly.pdbx_seq_one_letter_code
_entity_poly.pdbx_strand_id
1 'polypeptide(L)'
;MGKADDVVEDESVDLAWRVELLRALITGDLLNVKRVIRRHVEAISAPFTTTMPAWTLQWEGMHWWMLRDSTPLFAASAYSRPEIVHWLLLNGADRSTPCYLKQTAIQIVGECCAHAAAPDRTRDSKAIAVDNTRCIRLLVEPPTLPKPPTIEVSFSSSYSSEVVITSTSNRSSIQQTVYKCLLRASWQTPLSNGAIIDKYELRYRRLVTEDGSEESTDHEIDKKPATATVTWDTKQVAHNRKFRQQSALLERLQFNTVYEVMLRSWNAAGKGEWSPSYQTKTPAVPTRSAGTR
;
A
#
# COMPACT_ATOMS: atom_id res chain seq x y z
N MET A 1 -2.82 -9.31 -42.16
CA MET A 1 -1.63 -8.45 -42.08
C MET A 1 -1.91 -7.47 -40.94
N GLY A 2 -1.20 -7.58 -39.83
CA GLY A 2 -1.46 -6.85 -38.59
C GLY A 2 -1.51 -7.80 -37.37
N LYS A 3 -0.46 -7.73 -36.53
CA LYS A 3 -0.27 -8.31 -35.18
C LYS A 3 1.18 -8.82 -34.98
N ALA A 4 2.17 -7.99 -35.27
CA ALA A 4 3.56 -8.28 -34.89
C ALA A 4 4.22 -7.08 -34.21
N ASP A 5 3.88 -5.86 -34.60
CA ASP A 5 4.52 -4.65 -34.05
C ASP A 5 4.05 -4.29 -32.62
N ASP A 6 2.77 -4.48 -32.29
CA ASP A 6 2.24 -4.12 -30.95
C ASP A 6 2.84 -4.96 -29.80
N VAL A 7 3.30 -6.19 -30.07
CA VAL A 7 3.82 -7.10 -29.02
C VAL A 7 5.27 -6.78 -28.68
N VAL A 8 6.06 -6.35 -29.66
CA VAL A 8 7.49 -6.06 -29.49
C VAL A 8 7.67 -4.74 -28.74
N GLU A 9 6.81 -3.74 -28.99
CA GLU A 9 6.86 -2.48 -28.27
C GLU A 9 6.55 -2.66 -26.78
N ASP A 10 5.52 -3.44 -26.43
CA ASP A 10 5.09 -3.65 -25.03
C ASP A 10 6.14 -4.43 -24.21
N GLU A 11 6.76 -5.46 -24.80
CA GLU A 11 7.88 -6.18 -24.18
C GLU A 11 9.13 -5.28 -24.00
N SER A 12 9.40 -4.38 -24.94
CA SER A 12 10.53 -3.45 -24.87
C SER A 12 10.35 -2.38 -23.79
N VAL A 13 9.13 -1.87 -23.61
CA VAL A 13 8.78 -0.87 -22.58
C VAL A 13 8.81 -1.50 -21.19
N ASP A 14 8.33 -2.75 -21.05
CA ASP A 14 8.44 -3.49 -19.79
C ASP A 14 9.90 -3.74 -19.41
N LEU A 15 10.78 -4.00 -20.38
CA LEU A 15 12.20 -4.22 -20.11
C LEU A 15 12.96 -2.92 -19.74
N ALA A 16 12.63 -1.79 -20.37
CA ALA A 16 13.39 -0.55 -20.26
C ALA A 16 13.50 -0.03 -18.81
N TRP A 17 12.40 0.02 -18.07
CA TRP A 17 12.42 0.53 -16.69
C TRP A 17 13.16 -0.41 -15.73
N ARG A 18 13.17 -1.72 -16.00
CA ARG A 18 13.91 -2.70 -15.19
C ARG A 18 15.41 -2.53 -15.37
N VAL A 19 15.86 -2.33 -16.60
CA VAL A 19 17.27 -2.00 -16.90
C VAL A 19 17.66 -0.70 -16.20
N GLU A 20 16.81 0.32 -16.30
CA GLU A 20 17.02 1.61 -15.64
C GLU A 20 17.12 1.46 -14.11
N LEU A 21 16.22 0.69 -13.50
CA LEU A 21 16.26 0.39 -12.07
C LEU A 21 17.52 -0.36 -11.70
N LEU A 22 17.88 -1.43 -12.42
CA LEU A 22 19.06 -2.23 -12.14
C LEU A 22 20.34 -1.38 -12.20
N ARG A 23 20.50 -0.56 -13.24
CA ARG A 23 21.61 0.38 -13.36
C ARG A 23 21.69 1.33 -12.17
N ALA A 24 20.56 1.92 -11.77
CA ALA A 24 20.52 2.84 -10.64
C ALA A 24 20.89 2.14 -9.30
N LEU A 25 20.45 0.90 -9.10
CA LEU A 25 20.81 0.08 -7.94
C LEU A 25 22.30 -0.26 -7.94
N ILE A 26 22.89 -0.55 -9.11
CA ILE A 26 24.32 -0.85 -9.27
C ILE A 26 25.17 0.39 -8.99
N THR A 27 24.81 1.55 -9.58
CA THR A 27 25.61 2.78 -9.52
C THR A 27 25.39 3.60 -8.26
N GLY A 28 24.33 3.32 -7.48
CA GLY A 28 24.03 4.07 -6.27
C GLY A 28 23.15 5.30 -6.49
N ASP A 29 22.49 5.42 -7.65
CA ASP A 29 21.61 6.55 -7.97
C ASP A 29 20.25 6.44 -7.27
N LEU A 30 20.20 6.91 -6.02
CA LEU A 30 18.99 6.90 -5.20
C LEU A 30 17.84 7.71 -5.81
N LEU A 31 18.11 8.77 -6.58
CA LEU A 31 17.06 9.60 -7.17
C LEU A 31 16.31 8.83 -8.26
N ASN A 32 17.05 8.13 -9.13
CA ASN A 32 16.44 7.30 -10.14
C ASN A 32 15.74 6.07 -9.54
N VAL A 33 16.31 5.42 -8.51
CA VAL A 33 15.61 4.35 -7.79
C VAL A 33 14.26 4.83 -7.26
N LYS A 34 14.22 5.99 -6.59
CA LYS A 34 12.98 6.59 -6.09
C LYS A 34 11.98 6.87 -7.20
N ARG A 35 12.43 7.40 -8.34
CA ARG A 35 11.56 7.73 -9.47
C ARG A 35 10.94 6.47 -10.07
N VAL A 36 11.75 5.45 -10.35
CA VAL A 36 11.29 4.22 -11.01
C VAL A 36 10.36 3.42 -10.09
N ILE A 37 10.75 3.20 -8.82
CA ILE A 37 9.92 2.45 -7.86
C ILE A 37 8.60 3.16 -7.56
N ARG A 38 8.54 4.50 -7.61
CA ARG A 38 7.25 5.22 -7.46
C ARG A 38 6.27 4.94 -8.60
N ARG A 39 6.77 4.61 -9.79
CA ARG A 39 5.95 4.24 -10.96
C ARG A 39 5.65 2.73 -10.99
N HIS A 40 6.57 1.93 -10.46
CA HIS A 40 6.52 0.46 -10.42
C HIS A 40 6.64 -0.03 -8.98
N VAL A 41 5.63 0.27 -8.16
CA VAL A 41 5.68 0.01 -6.70
C VAL A 41 5.72 -1.48 -6.39
N GLU A 42 5.13 -2.31 -7.25
CA GLU A 42 5.15 -3.76 -7.18
C GLU A 42 6.56 -4.34 -7.11
N ALA A 43 7.54 -3.66 -7.72
CA ALA A 43 8.93 -4.09 -7.75
C ALA A 43 9.60 -4.03 -6.37
N ILE A 44 9.10 -3.23 -5.43
CA ILE A 44 9.79 -2.97 -4.16
C ILE A 44 10.05 -4.23 -3.33
N SER A 45 9.15 -5.22 -3.44
CA SER A 45 9.18 -6.48 -2.69
C SER A 45 9.14 -7.71 -3.59
N ALA A 46 9.22 -7.51 -4.91
CA ALA A 46 9.14 -8.59 -5.89
C ALA A 46 10.43 -8.72 -6.70
N PRO A 47 10.80 -9.93 -7.13
CA PRO A 47 11.90 -10.17 -8.07
C PRO A 47 11.69 -9.50 -9.44
N PHE A 48 12.18 -8.27 -9.61
CA PHE A 48 11.95 -7.47 -10.82
C PHE A 48 12.77 -7.94 -12.02
N THR A 49 13.91 -8.59 -11.78
CA THR A 49 14.83 -9.06 -12.84
C THR A 49 14.42 -10.39 -13.47
N THR A 50 13.43 -11.10 -12.91
CA THR A 50 12.99 -12.43 -13.38
C THR A 50 12.59 -12.45 -14.85
N THR A 51 11.99 -11.35 -15.32
CA THR A 51 11.54 -11.21 -16.72
C THR A 51 12.62 -10.66 -17.64
N MET A 52 13.78 -10.27 -17.11
CA MET A 52 14.89 -9.77 -17.92
C MET A 52 15.63 -10.94 -18.57
N PRO A 53 15.92 -10.88 -19.89
CA PRO A 53 16.67 -11.94 -20.53
C PRO A 53 18.14 -11.91 -20.08
N ALA A 54 18.79 -13.07 -20.09
CA ALA A 54 20.13 -13.25 -19.55
C ALA A 54 21.17 -12.31 -20.21
N TRP A 55 21.07 -12.08 -21.52
CA TRP A 55 21.96 -11.18 -22.24
C TRP A 55 21.86 -9.74 -21.70
N THR A 56 20.67 -9.26 -21.35
CA THR A 56 20.51 -7.91 -20.78
C THR A 56 21.23 -7.82 -19.43
N LEU A 57 21.07 -8.81 -18.56
CA LEU A 57 21.79 -8.84 -17.29
C LEU A 57 23.31 -8.92 -17.50
N GLN A 58 23.77 -9.71 -18.48
CA GLN A 58 25.19 -9.84 -18.84
C GLN A 58 25.85 -8.51 -19.19
N TRP A 59 25.13 -7.63 -19.90
CA TRP A 59 25.62 -6.29 -20.23
C TRP A 59 25.75 -5.37 -19.01
N GLU A 60 24.94 -5.58 -17.97
CA GLU A 60 24.93 -4.71 -16.79
C GLU A 60 26.01 -5.06 -15.76
N GLY A 61 26.60 -6.26 -15.81
CA GLY A 61 27.68 -6.58 -14.90
C GLY A 61 28.27 -7.98 -14.99
N MET A 62 29.48 -8.11 -14.46
CA MET A 62 30.23 -9.37 -14.47
C MET A 62 29.53 -10.48 -13.66
N HIS A 63 28.77 -10.15 -12.62
CA HIS A 63 28.05 -11.12 -11.75
C HIS A 63 26.55 -11.22 -12.04
N TRP A 64 26.15 -10.94 -13.27
CA TRP A 64 24.76 -10.90 -13.72
C TRP A 64 23.93 -12.12 -13.31
N TRP A 65 24.53 -13.31 -13.23
CA TRP A 65 23.83 -14.57 -12.90
C TRP A 65 23.22 -14.56 -11.50
N MET A 66 23.86 -13.86 -10.54
CA MET A 66 23.34 -13.73 -9.18
C MET A 66 22.09 -12.85 -9.11
N LEU A 67 21.84 -12.06 -10.16
CA LEU A 67 20.76 -11.08 -10.21
C LEU A 67 19.57 -11.58 -11.03
N ARG A 68 19.52 -12.87 -11.41
CA ARG A 68 18.48 -13.40 -12.31
C ARG A 68 17.06 -13.36 -11.72
N ASP A 69 16.94 -13.40 -10.40
CA ASP A 69 15.68 -13.40 -9.64
C ASP A 69 15.76 -12.43 -8.44
N SER A 70 16.48 -11.33 -8.62
CA SER A 70 16.76 -10.37 -7.55
C SER A 70 15.60 -9.41 -7.31
N THR A 71 15.32 -9.15 -6.03
CA THR A 71 14.58 -7.96 -5.59
C THR A 71 15.49 -6.72 -5.64
N PRO A 72 14.93 -5.50 -5.63
CA PRO A 72 15.74 -4.29 -5.54
C PRO A 72 16.64 -4.25 -4.29
N LEU A 73 16.15 -4.79 -3.16
CA LEU A 73 16.91 -4.86 -1.92
C LEU A 73 18.12 -5.81 -2.05
N PHE A 74 17.92 -6.96 -2.68
CA PHE A 74 18.99 -7.92 -2.95
C PHE A 74 20.07 -7.30 -3.84
N ALA A 75 19.69 -6.71 -4.97
CA ALA A 75 20.64 -6.07 -5.88
C ALA A 75 21.39 -4.89 -5.23
N ALA A 76 20.69 -3.98 -4.52
CA ALA A 76 21.35 -2.88 -3.81
C ALA A 76 22.33 -3.35 -2.73
N SER A 77 22.02 -4.47 -2.06
CA SER A 77 22.89 -5.06 -1.04
C SER A 77 24.12 -5.71 -1.68
N ALA A 78 23.98 -6.37 -2.84
CA ALA A 78 25.09 -7.01 -3.57
C ALA A 78 26.17 -6.00 -3.98
N TYR A 79 25.76 -4.77 -4.31
CA TYR A 79 26.63 -3.65 -4.67
C TYR A 79 26.89 -2.66 -3.52
N SER A 80 26.52 -3.03 -2.30
CA SER A 80 26.74 -2.27 -1.07
C SER A 80 26.34 -0.81 -1.16
N ARG A 81 25.04 -0.57 -1.40
CA ARG A 81 24.46 0.78 -1.47
C ARG A 81 23.61 1.09 -0.22
N PRO A 82 24.21 1.52 0.90
CA PRO A 82 23.51 1.61 2.18
C PRO A 82 22.33 2.61 2.17
N GLU A 83 22.44 3.71 1.44
CA GLU A 83 21.39 4.73 1.32
C GLU A 83 20.16 4.18 0.59
N ILE A 84 20.39 3.38 -0.46
CA ILE A 84 19.34 2.72 -1.22
C ILE A 84 18.72 1.60 -0.37
N VAL A 85 19.55 0.76 0.28
CA VAL A 85 19.08 -0.28 1.20
C VAL A 85 18.19 0.31 2.29
N HIS A 86 18.65 1.37 2.96
CA HIS A 86 17.86 2.05 3.99
C HIS A 86 16.52 2.56 3.42
N TRP A 87 16.55 3.22 2.26
CA TRP A 87 15.33 3.74 1.65
C TRP A 87 14.35 2.62 1.26
N LEU A 88 14.83 1.53 0.68
CA LEU A 88 14.00 0.36 0.31
C LEU A 88 13.34 -0.26 1.55
N LEU A 89 14.09 -0.44 2.63
CA LEU A 89 13.58 -0.96 3.91
C LEU A 89 12.50 -0.05 4.51
N LEU A 90 12.71 1.27 4.50
CA LEU A 90 11.71 2.23 4.97
C LEU A 90 10.40 2.19 4.16
N ASN A 91 10.46 1.79 2.89
CA ASN A 91 9.31 1.72 2.01
C ASN A 91 8.71 0.30 1.91
N GLY A 92 9.22 -0.67 2.66
CA GLY A 92 8.61 -2.00 2.79
C GLY A 92 9.21 -3.08 1.89
N ALA A 93 10.47 -2.93 1.47
CA ALA A 93 11.21 -4.06 0.93
C ALA A 93 11.37 -5.16 1.99
N ASP A 94 11.24 -6.41 1.58
CA ASP A 94 11.31 -7.56 2.47
C ASP A 94 12.74 -8.12 2.54
N ARG A 95 13.27 -8.18 3.76
CA ARG A 95 14.62 -8.69 4.09
C ARG A 95 14.73 -10.20 3.88
N SER A 96 13.62 -10.91 4.06
CA SER A 96 13.56 -12.36 4.11
C SER A 96 13.30 -13.01 2.76
N THR A 97 13.03 -12.22 1.72
CA THR A 97 12.75 -12.75 0.38
C THR A 97 13.99 -13.50 -0.15
N PRO A 98 13.91 -14.82 -0.36
CA PRO A 98 15.00 -15.58 -0.94
C PRO A 98 15.09 -15.28 -2.45
N CYS A 99 16.30 -15.03 -2.93
CA CYS A 99 16.60 -14.86 -4.35
C CYS A 99 17.57 -16.00 -4.77
N TYR A 100 18.51 -15.71 -5.65
CA TYR A 100 19.53 -16.62 -6.15
C TYR A 100 20.08 -17.57 -5.08
N LEU A 101 20.04 -18.87 -5.37
CA LEU A 101 20.46 -19.95 -4.47
C LEU A 101 19.82 -19.90 -3.06
N LYS A 102 18.60 -19.36 -2.96
CA LYS A 102 17.87 -19.14 -1.70
C LYS A 102 18.58 -18.19 -0.73
N GLN A 103 19.51 -17.38 -1.23
CA GLN A 103 20.18 -16.37 -0.42
C GLN A 103 19.25 -15.17 -0.19
N THR A 104 19.40 -14.55 0.97
CA THR A 104 18.73 -13.31 1.36
C THR A 104 19.67 -12.12 1.19
N ALA A 105 19.13 -10.90 1.23
CA ALA A 105 19.90 -9.68 1.00
C ALA A 105 21.12 -9.53 1.95
N ILE A 106 21.05 -10.04 3.18
CA ILE A 106 22.17 -9.96 4.14
C ILE A 106 23.33 -10.90 3.77
N GLN A 107 23.04 -12.01 3.10
CA GLN A 107 24.03 -13.05 2.81
C GLN A 107 24.94 -12.72 1.61
N ILE A 108 24.61 -11.67 0.85
CA ILE A 108 25.27 -11.32 -0.41
C ILE A 108 25.91 -9.92 -0.39
N VAL A 109 25.94 -9.27 0.79
CA VAL A 109 26.38 -7.87 0.89
C VAL A 109 27.80 -7.70 0.37
N GLY A 110 27.96 -6.90 -0.67
CA GLY A 110 29.25 -6.56 -1.25
C GLY A 110 29.91 -7.64 -2.12
N GLU A 111 29.24 -8.77 -2.36
CA GLU A 111 29.74 -9.83 -3.24
C GLU A 111 30.07 -9.32 -4.65
N CYS A 112 29.24 -8.42 -5.19
CA CYS A 112 29.50 -7.81 -6.49
C CYS A 112 30.58 -6.71 -6.44
N CYS A 113 30.91 -6.18 -5.27
CA CYS A 113 31.95 -5.14 -5.12
C CYS A 113 33.37 -5.72 -5.05
N ALA A 114 33.53 -6.95 -4.54
CA ALA A 114 34.84 -7.59 -4.37
C ALA A 114 35.52 -7.96 -5.70
N HIS A 115 34.71 -8.14 -6.76
CA HIS A 115 35.16 -8.73 -8.03
C HIS A 115 34.71 -7.92 -9.27
N ALA A 116 34.00 -6.80 -9.09
CA ALA A 116 33.63 -5.92 -10.20
C ALA A 116 34.87 -5.26 -10.82
N ALA A 117 35.32 -5.80 -11.94
CA ALA A 117 36.42 -5.27 -12.74
C ALA A 117 36.11 -3.96 -13.51
N ALA A 118 34.94 -3.34 -13.34
CA ALA A 118 34.57 -2.04 -13.94
C ALA A 118 33.48 -1.35 -13.10
N PRO A 119 33.54 -0.02 -12.90
CA PRO A 119 34.18 0.51 -11.72
C PRO A 119 33.18 1.21 -10.80
N ASP A 120 33.24 0.91 -9.51
CA ASP A 120 33.01 1.99 -8.56
C ASP A 120 34.28 2.85 -8.49
N ARG A 121 34.54 3.62 -9.56
CA ARG A 121 35.69 4.53 -9.65
C ARG A 121 35.67 5.60 -8.55
N THR A 122 34.55 5.70 -7.84
CA THR A 122 34.30 6.68 -6.80
C THR A 122 34.60 6.16 -5.39
N ARG A 123 34.68 4.84 -5.19
CA ARG A 123 34.86 4.21 -3.88
C ARG A 123 36.08 3.31 -3.86
N ASP A 124 36.97 3.54 -2.90
CA ASP A 124 38.09 2.66 -2.62
C ASP A 124 37.64 1.42 -1.80
N SER A 125 38.54 0.45 -1.63
CA SER A 125 38.25 -0.77 -0.88
C SER A 125 37.86 -0.51 0.57
N LYS A 126 38.37 0.57 1.18
CA LYS A 126 38.03 0.98 2.54
C LYS A 126 36.61 1.52 2.62
N ALA A 127 36.20 2.37 1.69
CA ALA A 127 34.84 2.88 1.59
C ALA A 127 33.84 1.75 1.36
N ILE A 128 34.15 0.78 0.49
CA ILE A 128 33.34 -0.42 0.27
C ILE A 128 33.18 -1.21 1.58
N ALA A 129 34.26 -1.43 2.34
CA ALA A 129 34.17 -2.15 3.62
C ALA A 129 33.27 -1.42 4.65
N VAL A 130 33.32 -0.09 4.69
CA VAL A 130 32.44 0.74 5.53
C VAL A 130 30.99 0.59 5.09
N ASP A 131 30.72 0.66 3.78
CA ASP A 131 29.39 0.53 3.20
C ASP A 131 28.80 -0.87 3.40
N ASN A 132 29.61 -1.93 3.27
CA ASN A 132 29.23 -3.30 3.60
C ASN A 132 28.75 -3.39 5.05
N THR A 133 29.55 -2.86 5.98
CA THR A 133 29.23 -2.85 7.41
C THR A 133 27.91 -2.12 7.68
N ARG A 134 27.68 -0.99 6.99
CA ARG A 134 26.45 -0.21 7.12
C ARG A 134 25.23 -0.94 6.55
N CYS A 135 25.37 -1.59 5.39
CA CYS A 135 24.31 -2.42 4.82
C CYS A 135 23.92 -3.56 5.76
N ILE A 136 24.92 -4.28 6.30
CA ILE A 136 24.68 -5.37 7.26
C ILE A 136 23.92 -4.84 8.49
N ARG A 137 24.33 -3.70 9.06
CA ARG A 137 23.63 -3.10 10.20
C ARG A 137 22.16 -2.82 9.89
N LEU A 138 21.85 -2.21 8.74
CA LEU A 138 20.48 -1.91 8.31
C LEU A 138 19.62 -3.16 8.10
N LEU A 139 20.24 -4.24 7.62
CA LEU A 139 19.57 -5.52 7.36
C LEU A 139 19.34 -6.34 8.63
N VAL A 140 20.20 -6.21 9.64
CA VAL A 140 20.04 -6.83 10.97
C VAL A 140 19.08 -6.05 11.86
N GLU A 141 18.99 -4.73 11.68
CA GLU A 141 18.13 -3.87 12.49
C GLU A 141 16.67 -4.34 12.43
N PRO A 142 16.02 -4.63 13.57
CA PRO A 142 14.66 -5.11 13.58
C PRO A 142 13.70 -4.07 12.99
N PRO A 143 12.61 -4.49 12.33
CA PRO A 143 11.59 -3.55 11.87
C PRO A 143 10.97 -2.81 13.06
N THR A 144 10.59 -1.56 12.85
CA THR A 144 9.86 -0.77 13.84
C THR A 144 8.40 -0.60 13.42
N LEU A 145 7.57 -0.06 14.32
CA LEU A 145 6.16 0.14 14.04
C LEU A 145 5.97 1.05 12.81
N PRO A 146 5.03 0.73 11.92
CA PRO A 146 4.81 1.49 10.69
C PRO A 146 4.13 2.83 11.01
N LYS A 147 4.35 3.84 10.14
CA LYS A 147 3.67 5.13 10.31
C LYS A 147 2.16 5.03 10.03
N PRO A 148 1.32 5.83 10.71
CA PRO A 148 -0.10 5.90 10.39
C PRO A 148 -0.34 6.42 8.96
N PRO A 149 -1.41 6.00 8.28
CA PRO A 149 -1.82 6.60 7.02
C PRO A 149 -2.30 8.04 7.25
N THR A 150 -1.56 9.02 6.72
CA THR A 150 -1.90 10.46 6.83
C THR A 150 -1.83 11.21 5.50
N ILE A 151 -1.37 10.54 4.44
CA ILE A 151 -1.11 11.14 3.14
C ILE A 151 -2.26 10.82 2.19
N GLU A 152 -2.80 11.85 1.52
CA GLU A 152 -3.86 11.73 0.51
C GLU A 152 -5.09 10.95 1.01
N VAL A 153 -5.43 11.13 2.28
CA VAL A 153 -6.63 10.51 2.86
C VAL A 153 -7.86 11.20 2.29
N SER A 154 -8.71 10.44 1.62
CA SER A 154 -9.95 10.94 1.01
C SER A 154 -11.10 9.96 1.18
N PHE A 155 -12.31 10.52 1.14
CA PHE A 155 -13.55 9.78 1.34
C PHE A 155 -14.47 10.04 0.16
N SER A 156 -15.00 8.96 -0.42
CA SER A 156 -15.99 9.02 -1.48
C SER A 156 -17.19 8.19 -1.05
N SER A 157 -18.35 8.83 -0.99
CA SER A 157 -19.57 8.20 -0.54
C SER A 157 -20.45 7.83 -1.73
N SER A 158 -21.08 6.66 -1.68
CA SER A 158 -21.94 6.12 -2.73
C SER A 158 -23.04 5.25 -2.12
N TYR A 159 -23.86 4.62 -2.96
CA TYR A 159 -24.86 3.66 -2.52
C TYR A 159 -24.96 2.51 -3.51
N SER A 160 -25.35 1.33 -3.03
CA SER A 160 -25.84 0.24 -3.87
C SER A 160 -27.34 0.05 -3.65
N SER A 161 -28.01 -0.52 -4.64
CA SER A 161 -29.44 -0.81 -4.58
C SER A 161 -29.69 -2.27 -4.94
N GLU A 162 -30.51 -2.95 -4.14
CA GLU A 162 -30.93 -4.33 -4.39
C GLU A 162 -32.46 -4.38 -4.43
N VAL A 163 -33.02 -5.11 -5.40
CA VAL A 163 -34.46 -5.34 -5.48
C VAL A 163 -34.78 -6.63 -4.74
N VAL A 164 -35.45 -6.50 -3.60
CA VAL A 164 -35.93 -7.63 -2.80
C VAL A 164 -37.37 -7.91 -3.21
N ILE A 165 -37.64 -9.13 -3.65
CA ILE A 165 -38.99 -9.59 -4.00
C ILE A 165 -39.50 -10.45 -2.85
N THR A 166 -40.48 -9.93 -2.12
CA THR A 166 -41.11 -10.67 -1.03
C THR A 166 -42.43 -11.25 -1.53
N SER A 167 -42.54 -12.58 -1.55
CA SER A 167 -43.80 -13.27 -1.87
C SER A 167 -44.67 -13.30 -0.62
N THR A 168 -45.88 -12.75 -0.71
CA THR A 168 -46.87 -12.87 0.36
C THR A 168 -47.74 -14.11 0.13
N SER A 169 -48.32 -14.65 1.20
CA SER A 169 -49.13 -15.89 1.19
C SER A 169 -50.32 -15.87 0.20
N ASN A 170 -50.71 -14.70 -0.32
CA ASN A 170 -51.86 -14.51 -1.22
C ASN A 170 -51.47 -14.26 -2.70
N ARG A 171 -50.41 -14.89 -3.22
CA ARG A 171 -49.96 -14.78 -4.63
C ARG A 171 -49.57 -13.36 -5.12
N SER A 172 -49.47 -12.37 -4.24
CA SER A 172 -48.91 -11.05 -4.60
C SER A 172 -47.44 -10.97 -4.20
N SER A 173 -46.61 -10.52 -5.15
CA SER A 173 -45.19 -10.22 -4.92
C SER A 173 -44.99 -8.73 -4.70
N ILE A 174 -44.40 -8.35 -3.58
CA ILE A 174 -43.99 -6.96 -3.32
C ILE A 174 -42.53 -6.81 -3.74
N GLN A 175 -42.25 -5.88 -4.65
CA GLN A 175 -40.87 -5.50 -5.01
C GLN A 175 -40.45 -4.28 -4.20
N GLN A 176 -39.46 -4.45 -3.32
CA GLN A 176 -38.88 -3.38 -2.51
C GLN A 176 -37.44 -3.13 -2.93
N THR A 177 -37.13 -1.88 -3.29
CA THR A 177 -35.74 -1.47 -3.53
C THR A 177 -35.10 -1.10 -2.19
N VAL A 178 -34.05 -1.81 -1.79
CA VAL A 178 -33.28 -1.54 -0.57
C VAL A 178 -31.97 -0.87 -0.97
N TYR A 179 -31.72 0.32 -0.40
CA TYR A 179 -30.47 1.06 -0.61
C TYR A 179 -29.49 0.80 0.54
N LYS A 180 -28.23 0.52 0.21
CA LYS A 180 -27.13 0.37 1.18
C LYS A 180 -26.16 1.52 1.00
N CYS A 181 -25.88 2.26 2.07
CA CYS A 181 -24.89 3.33 2.04
C CYS A 181 -23.48 2.74 2.09
N LEU A 182 -22.62 3.25 1.21
CA LEU A 182 -21.24 2.82 1.04
C LEU A 182 -20.31 4.03 1.20
N LEU A 183 -19.21 3.86 1.93
CA LEU A 183 -18.17 4.86 2.07
C LEU A 183 -16.84 4.24 1.70
N ARG A 184 -16.22 4.73 0.63
CA ARG A 184 -14.87 4.36 0.24
C ARG A 184 -13.89 5.32 0.89
N ALA A 185 -13.07 4.81 1.81
CA ALA A 185 -11.88 5.52 2.29
C ALA A 185 -10.70 5.15 1.40
N SER A 186 -9.88 6.11 0.99
CA SER A 186 -8.64 5.85 0.27
C SER A 186 -7.49 6.65 0.86
N TRP A 187 -6.27 6.10 0.80
CA TRP A 187 -5.07 6.70 1.38
C TRP A 187 -3.83 6.23 0.61
N GLN A 188 -2.73 6.96 0.71
CA GLN A 188 -1.45 6.52 0.20
C GLN A 188 -0.71 5.65 1.23
N THR A 189 -0.02 4.60 0.78
CA THR A 189 0.82 3.76 1.64
C THR A 189 1.85 4.61 2.40
N PRO A 190 1.85 4.57 3.75
CA PRO A 190 2.82 5.27 4.58
C PRO A 190 4.15 4.51 4.65
N LEU A 191 5.14 5.06 5.36
CA LEU A 191 6.42 4.37 5.59
C LEU A 191 6.22 3.11 6.42
N SER A 192 6.80 2.03 5.93
CA SER A 192 6.68 0.66 6.45
C SER A 192 7.74 0.37 7.54
N ASN A 193 8.79 1.20 7.62
CA ASN A 193 9.82 1.19 8.67
C ASN A 193 10.51 -0.18 8.86
N GLY A 194 11.00 -0.77 7.78
CA GLY A 194 11.85 -1.96 7.79
C GLY A 194 11.13 -3.28 7.51
N ALA A 195 9.81 -3.33 7.60
CA ALA A 195 9.04 -4.51 7.17
C ALA A 195 7.85 -4.05 6.35
N ILE A 196 7.46 -4.84 5.35
CA ILE A 196 6.27 -4.57 4.54
C ILE A 196 5.03 -4.44 5.42
N ILE A 197 4.15 -3.51 5.08
CA ILE A 197 2.84 -3.41 5.73
C ILE A 197 1.99 -4.58 5.23
N ASP A 198 1.45 -5.38 6.15
CA ASP A 198 0.61 -6.52 5.82
C ASP A 198 -0.86 -6.11 5.68
N LYS A 199 -1.30 -5.22 6.57
CA LYS A 199 -2.70 -4.79 6.64
C LYS A 199 -2.85 -3.39 7.23
N TYR A 200 -4.01 -2.83 6.97
CA TYR A 200 -4.51 -1.61 7.57
C TYR A 200 -5.71 -1.95 8.44
N GLU A 201 -5.91 -1.13 9.47
CA GLU A 201 -7.08 -1.18 10.32
C GLU A 201 -7.71 0.20 10.36
N LEU A 202 -9.00 0.25 10.06
CA LEU A 202 -9.82 1.44 10.16
C LEU A 202 -10.71 1.27 11.37
N ARG A 203 -10.84 2.32 12.17
CA ARG A 203 -11.93 2.43 13.13
C ARG A 203 -12.82 3.58 12.75
N TYR A 204 -14.12 3.39 12.88
CA TYR A 204 -15.10 4.42 12.57
C TYR A 204 -16.24 4.40 13.57
N ARG A 205 -16.86 5.56 13.76
CA ARG A 205 -18.05 5.68 14.59
C ARG A 205 -18.93 6.83 14.12
N ARG A 206 -20.22 6.73 14.41
CA ARG A 206 -21.17 7.82 14.15
C ARG A 206 -20.91 8.97 15.13
N LEU A 207 -20.91 10.21 14.63
CA LEU A 207 -21.00 11.40 15.47
C LEU A 207 -22.47 11.79 15.60
N VAL A 208 -22.90 12.04 16.84
CA VAL A 208 -24.21 12.63 17.11
C VAL A 208 -24.03 14.14 16.98
N THR A 209 -24.57 14.73 15.92
CA THR A 209 -24.71 16.19 15.83
C THR A 209 -25.87 16.60 16.73
N GLU A 210 -25.61 17.46 17.71
CA GLU A 210 -26.64 18.00 18.63
C GLU A 210 -27.64 18.95 17.94
N ASP A 211 -27.49 19.17 16.64
CA ASP A 211 -28.40 20.02 15.86
C ASP A 211 -29.67 19.24 15.47
N GLY A 212 -30.57 19.15 16.44
CA GLY A 212 -31.90 18.56 16.30
C GLY A 212 -32.76 18.68 17.56
N SER A 213 -32.40 19.53 18.54
CA SER A 213 -33.33 19.98 19.55
C SER A 213 -34.23 21.04 18.92
N GLU A 214 -35.27 20.61 18.21
CA GLU A 214 -36.49 21.42 18.17
C GLU A 214 -36.93 21.59 19.63
N GLU A 215 -37.04 22.85 20.05
CA GLU A 215 -37.60 23.25 21.33
C GLU A 215 -39.00 22.63 21.50
N SER A 216 -39.07 21.47 22.16
CA SER A 216 -40.31 21.02 22.77
C SER A 216 -40.28 21.47 24.23
N THR A 217 -40.99 22.56 24.50
CA THR A 217 -41.32 23.05 25.83
C THR A 217 -42.03 21.97 26.65
N ASP A 218 -41.64 21.90 27.93
CA ASP A 218 -42.33 21.31 29.09
C ASP A 218 -42.74 19.83 29.08
N HIS A 219 -41.95 19.00 29.78
CA HIS A 219 -42.28 18.55 31.15
C HIS A 219 -41.27 17.49 31.65
N GLU A 220 -40.75 17.71 32.85
CA GLU A 220 -39.91 16.78 33.63
C GLU A 220 -40.56 15.41 33.78
N ILE A 221 -39.94 14.36 33.23
CA ILE A 221 -39.80 13.06 33.90
C ILE A 221 -38.39 12.54 33.66
N ASP A 222 -37.69 12.34 34.76
CA ASP A 222 -36.40 11.67 34.99
C ASP A 222 -36.11 10.47 34.06
N LYS A 223 -35.73 10.75 32.81
CA LYS A 223 -35.03 9.82 31.94
C LYS A 223 -33.66 10.40 31.67
N LYS A 224 -32.71 9.99 32.52
CA LYS A 224 -31.27 10.01 32.21
C LYS A 224 -31.11 9.64 30.72
N PRO A 225 -30.63 10.54 29.84
CA PRO A 225 -30.48 10.19 28.44
C PRO A 225 -29.52 9.00 28.43
N ALA A 226 -30.01 7.85 27.95
CA ALA A 226 -29.18 6.69 27.72
C ALA A 226 -28.08 7.16 26.78
N THR A 227 -26.91 7.43 27.36
CA THR A 227 -25.73 7.89 26.64
C THR A 227 -25.36 6.71 25.77
N ALA A 228 -25.91 6.68 24.55
CA ALA A 228 -25.65 5.64 23.58
C ALA A 228 -24.14 5.61 23.45
N THR A 229 -23.53 4.59 24.05
CA THR A 229 -22.08 4.48 24.14
C THR A 229 -21.65 4.30 22.70
N VAL A 230 -21.12 5.37 22.10
CA VAL A 230 -20.72 5.37 20.69
C VAL A 230 -19.49 4.46 20.58
N THR A 231 -19.73 3.18 20.38
CA THR A 231 -18.71 2.14 20.22
C THR A 231 -18.06 2.29 18.86
N TRP A 232 -16.74 2.14 18.82
CA TRP A 232 -15.98 2.12 17.58
C TRP A 232 -16.21 0.80 16.84
N ASP A 233 -16.66 0.90 15.59
CA ASP A 233 -16.60 -0.21 14.64
C ASP A 233 -15.20 -0.30 14.03
N THR A 234 -14.78 -1.51 13.64
CA THR A 234 -13.46 -1.72 13.04
C THR A 234 -13.54 -2.50 11.73
N LYS A 235 -12.65 -2.17 10.79
CA LYS A 235 -12.49 -2.85 9.50
C LYS A 235 -11.02 -3.08 9.23
N GLN A 236 -10.65 -4.32 8.90
CA GLN A 236 -9.29 -4.66 8.46
C GLN A 236 -9.25 -4.81 6.95
N VAL A 237 -8.15 -4.38 6.34
CA VAL A 237 -7.91 -4.44 4.89
C VAL A 237 -6.48 -4.90 4.63
N ALA A 238 -6.31 -5.90 3.77
CA ALA A 238 -4.98 -6.36 3.36
C ALA A 238 -4.27 -5.30 2.50
N HIS A 239 -2.96 -5.16 2.68
CA HIS A 239 -2.16 -4.24 1.88
C HIS A 239 -2.04 -4.73 0.43
N ASN A 240 -2.37 -3.86 -0.53
CA ASN A 240 -2.20 -4.16 -1.94
C ASN A 240 -0.81 -3.74 -2.40
N ARG A 241 0.06 -4.74 -2.66
CA ARG A 241 1.46 -4.52 -3.07
C ARG A 241 1.62 -3.96 -4.48
N LYS A 242 0.57 -4.00 -5.31
CA LYS A 242 0.62 -3.52 -6.70
C LYS A 242 0.37 -2.02 -6.83
N PHE A 243 -0.21 -1.40 -5.80
CA PHE A 243 -0.61 0.00 -5.86
C PHE A 243 -0.12 0.73 -4.63
N ARG A 244 0.31 1.97 -4.82
CA ARG A 244 0.67 2.85 -3.72
C ARG A 244 -0.56 3.43 -3.04
N GLN A 245 -1.65 3.60 -3.79
CA GLN A 245 -2.94 3.99 -3.25
C GLN A 245 -3.69 2.75 -2.74
N GLN A 246 -4.17 2.84 -1.52
CA GLN A 246 -4.92 1.81 -0.81
C GLN A 246 -6.36 2.29 -0.64
N SER A 247 -7.29 1.36 -0.45
CA SER A 247 -8.68 1.73 -0.18
C SER A 247 -9.41 0.67 0.65
N ALA A 248 -10.41 1.14 1.39
CA ALA A 248 -11.35 0.32 2.14
C ALA A 248 -12.78 0.70 1.74
N LEU A 249 -13.66 -0.30 1.63
CA LEU A 249 -15.08 -0.09 1.55
C LEU A 249 -15.70 -0.32 2.94
N LEU A 250 -16.30 0.74 3.50
CA LEU A 250 -17.14 0.69 4.69
C LEU A 250 -18.59 0.57 4.22
N GLU A 251 -19.26 -0.47 4.69
CA GLU A 251 -20.61 -0.82 4.24
C GLU A 251 -21.60 -0.69 5.40
N ARG A 252 -22.90 -0.73 5.05
CA ARG A 252 -24.01 -0.73 6.03
C ARG A 252 -24.02 0.50 6.94
N LEU A 253 -23.55 1.63 6.40
CA LEU A 253 -23.61 2.91 7.10
C LEU A 253 -25.02 3.50 7.02
N GLN A 254 -25.33 4.42 7.93
CA GLN A 254 -26.56 5.20 7.88
C GLN A 254 -26.40 6.35 6.89
N PHE A 255 -27.45 6.64 6.13
CA PHE A 255 -27.49 7.81 5.24
C PHE A 255 -27.53 9.12 6.04
N ASN A 256 -27.10 10.22 5.41
CA ASN A 256 -27.09 11.59 5.95
C ASN A 256 -26.49 11.71 7.37
N THR A 257 -25.46 10.91 7.66
CA THR A 257 -24.87 10.76 8.99
C THR A 257 -23.39 11.12 8.94
N VAL A 258 -22.91 11.86 9.94
CA VAL A 258 -21.50 12.20 10.07
C VAL A 258 -20.77 11.06 10.78
N TYR A 259 -19.66 10.61 10.20
CA TYR A 259 -18.78 9.59 10.74
C TYR A 259 -17.40 10.16 11.03
N GLU A 260 -16.84 9.75 12.16
CA GLU A 260 -15.42 9.91 12.48
C GLU A 260 -14.68 8.64 12.07
N VAL A 261 -13.55 8.76 11.38
CA VAL A 261 -12.73 7.66 10.88
C VAL A 261 -11.26 7.88 11.24
N MET A 262 -10.59 6.83 11.72
CA MET A 262 -9.15 6.82 11.98
C MET A 262 -8.53 5.56 11.37
N LEU A 263 -7.28 5.65 10.92
CA LEU A 263 -6.57 4.58 10.24
C LEU A 263 -5.28 4.24 10.98
N ARG A 264 -4.87 2.98 10.98
CA ARG A 264 -3.52 2.57 11.37
C ARG A 264 -2.97 1.50 10.45
N SER A 265 -1.64 1.41 10.40
CA SER A 265 -0.89 0.42 9.63
C SER A 265 -0.43 -0.72 10.54
N TRP A 266 -0.21 -1.91 9.99
CA TRP A 266 0.30 -3.07 10.70
C TRP A 266 1.34 -3.81 9.84
N ASN A 267 2.56 -3.99 10.36
CA ASN A 267 3.62 -4.81 9.78
C ASN A 267 4.07 -5.92 10.76
N ALA A 268 5.15 -6.64 10.44
CA ALA A 268 5.72 -7.67 11.31
C ALA A 268 6.12 -7.19 12.73
N ALA A 269 6.44 -5.91 12.93
CA ALA A 269 6.76 -5.35 14.25
C ALA A 269 5.50 -5.09 15.11
N GLY A 270 4.33 -5.02 14.48
CA GLY A 270 3.05 -4.83 15.15
C GLY A 270 2.22 -3.67 14.59
N LYS A 271 1.27 -3.22 15.41
CA LYS A 271 0.31 -2.17 15.03
C LYS A 271 0.90 -0.80 15.31
N GLY A 272 0.94 0.05 14.28
CA GLY A 272 1.32 1.45 14.42
C GLY A 272 0.27 2.27 15.17
N GLU A 273 0.62 3.52 15.41
CA GLU A 273 -0.30 4.50 16.00
C GLU A 273 -1.50 4.76 15.07
N TRP A 274 -2.57 5.29 15.66
CA TRP A 274 -3.71 5.78 14.89
C TRP A 274 -3.38 7.12 14.22
N SER A 275 -3.92 7.33 13.02
CA SER A 275 -3.93 8.63 12.35
C SER A 275 -4.73 9.65 13.16
N PRO A 276 -4.65 10.95 12.81
CA PRO A 276 -5.66 11.91 13.22
C PRO A 276 -7.08 11.45 12.83
N SER A 277 -8.08 12.00 13.52
CA SER A 277 -9.49 11.77 13.20
C SER A 277 -9.88 12.54 11.94
N TYR A 278 -10.51 11.83 11.00
CA TYR A 278 -11.13 12.40 9.82
C TYR A 278 -12.65 12.34 9.95
N GLN A 279 -13.34 13.42 9.58
CA GLN A 279 -14.79 13.45 9.56
C GLN A 279 -15.30 13.43 8.13
N THR A 280 -16.39 12.69 7.89
CA THR A 280 -17.05 12.63 6.59
C THR A 280 -18.54 12.40 6.76
N LYS A 281 -19.34 12.89 5.81
CA LYS A 281 -20.80 12.77 5.83
C LYS A 281 -21.26 11.82 4.74
N THR A 282 -22.10 10.86 5.09
CA THR A 282 -22.73 9.95 4.13
C THR A 282 -23.80 10.67 3.29
N PRO A 283 -24.10 10.20 2.07
CA PRO A 283 -25.06 10.84 1.18
C PRO A 283 -26.47 10.81 1.76
N ALA A 284 -27.34 11.66 1.23
CA ALA A 284 -28.77 11.54 1.46
C ALA A 284 -29.30 10.22 0.88
N VAL A 285 -30.44 9.76 1.42
CA VAL A 285 -31.14 8.59 0.87
C VAL A 285 -31.54 8.89 -0.58
N PRO A 286 -31.27 7.99 -1.55
CA PRO A 286 -31.73 8.18 -2.92
C PRO A 286 -33.24 8.30 -2.98
N THR A 287 -33.75 9.40 -3.53
CA THR A 287 -35.16 9.53 -3.86
C THR A 287 -35.43 8.78 -5.17
N ARG A 288 -36.47 7.94 -5.20
CA ARG A 288 -37.00 7.46 -6.49
C ARG A 288 -37.44 8.71 -7.25
N SER A 289 -36.83 8.98 -8.40
CA SER A 289 -37.43 9.90 -9.38
C SER A 289 -38.81 9.33 -9.70
N ALA A 290 -39.85 9.99 -9.19
CA ALA A 290 -41.19 9.77 -9.68
C ALA A 290 -41.12 10.17 -11.15
N GLY A 291 -41.05 9.19 -12.05
CA GLY A 291 -41.16 9.43 -13.48
C GLY A 291 -42.43 10.24 -13.69
N THR A 292 -42.27 11.48 -14.15
CA THR A 292 -43.34 12.22 -14.80
C THR A 292 -43.88 11.30 -15.89
N ARG A 293 -45.15 10.95 -15.72
CA ARG A 293 -45.94 10.13 -16.64
C ARG A 293 -45.88 10.66 -18.06
#